data_AF-A0A075SS92-F1
#
_entry.id   AF-A0A075SS92-F1
#
_cell.length_a   1.000
_cell.length_b   1.000
_cell.length_c   1.000
_cell.angle_alpha   90.00
_cell.angle_beta   90.00
_cell.angle_gamma   90.00
#
_symmetry.space_group_name_H-M   'P 1'
#
loop_
_entity.id
_entity.type
_entity.pdbx_description
1 polymer ?
#
loop_
_entity_poly.entity_id
_entity_poly.type
_entity_poly.pdbx_seq_one_letter_code
_entity_poly.pdbx_strand_id
1 'polypeptide(L)'
;MARLLTDEQHDYFVKIQKGRSAKEVAKAMNDQFGVCLNANQIKNYRRNHGLKSGLTGHFEKGRLPHNKGKKYPGMRNSGQFKKGNRPASYLPVGTVNYTTDGYPKIKVADPDKWEYLHRQTWEKHHGLVPDGHSVVFLDGDKTNWDISNLACLSKNEIVRMNQDGLFASDADLTKVGIGYTKLKNKIIEVTRNG
;
A
#
# COMPACT_ATOMS: atom_id res chain seq x y z
N MET A 1 23.61 31.35 -22.45
CA MET A 1 22.32 30.70 -22.79
C MET A 1 21.67 31.51 -23.89
N ALA A 2 21.18 30.88 -24.96
CA ALA A 2 20.48 31.59 -26.04
C ALA A 2 19.18 32.20 -25.52
N ARG A 3 18.96 33.48 -25.84
CA ARG A 3 17.76 34.22 -25.44
C ARG A 3 16.58 33.74 -26.31
N LEU A 4 15.49 33.28 -25.68
CA LEU A 4 14.34 32.71 -26.40
C LEU A 4 13.52 33.76 -27.16
N LEU A 5 13.39 34.96 -26.61
CA LEU A 5 12.61 36.06 -27.18
C LEU A 5 13.45 37.34 -27.22
N THR A 6 13.29 38.15 -28.26
CA THR A 6 13.88 39.51 -28.33
C THR A 6 13.27 40.45 -27.28
N ASP A 7 13.83 41.64 -27.09
CA ASP A 7 13.26 42.65 -26.18
C ASP A 7 11.83 43.03 -26.58
N GLU A 8 11.59 43.29 -27.86
CA GLU A 8 10.26 43.60 -28.40
C GLU A 8 9.24 42.46 -28.16
N GLN A 9 9.67 41.21 -28.39
CA GLN A 9 8.84 40.03 -28.15
C GLN A 9 8.57 39.82 -26.66
N HIS A 10 9.53 40.15 -25.79
CA HIS A 10 9.34 40.10 -24.34
C HIS A 10 8.29 41.13 -23.89
N ASP A 11 8.37 42.37 -24.36
CA ASP A 11 7.42 43.42 -23.98
C ASP A 11 5.99 43.09 -24.43
N TYR A 12 5.85 42.55 -25.64
CA TYR A 12 4.56 42.06 -26.10
C TYR A 12 4.07 40.88 -25.26
N PHE A 13 4.95 39.91 -24.97
CA PHE A 13 4.62 38.76 -24.12
C PHE A 13 4.08 39.19 -22.75
N VAL A 14 4.74 40.12 -22.08
CA VAL A 14 4.34 40.62 -20.75
C VAL A 14 2.93 41.23 -20.79
N LYS A 15 2.59 41.96 -21.85
CA LYS A 15 1.25 42.55 -22.06
C LYS A 15 0.16 41.49 -22.20
N ILE A 16 0.41 40.42 -22.95
CA ILE A 16 -0.64 39.43 -23.31
C ILE A 16 -0.76 38.25 -22.34
N GLN A 17 0.25 37.97 -21.51
CA GLN A 17 0.36 36.67 -20.84
C GLN A 17 -0.64 36.44 -19.69
N LYS A 18 -1.15 37.51 -19.06
CA LYS A 18 -2.08 37.42 -17.92
C LYS A 18 -3.45 36.90 -18.37
N GLY A 19 -4.06 36.01 -17.61
CA GLY A 19 -5.38 35.42 -17.87
C GLY A 19 -5.43 34.41 -19.01
N ARG A 20 -4.32 34.16 -19.73
CA ARG A 20 -4.28 33.28 -20.91
C ARG A 20 -3.48 32.01 -20.67
N SER A 21 -3.96 30.90 -21.20
CA SER A 21 -3.25 29.62 -21.18
C SER A 21 -1.94 29.71 -21.97
N ALA A 22 -0.99 28.82 -21.66
CA ALA A 22 0.27 28.77 -22.41
C ALA A 22 0.08 28.46 -23.91
N LYS A 23 -0.99 27.74 -24.27
CA LYS A 23 -1.33 27.42 -25.66
C LYS A 23 -1.83 28.66 -26.41
N GLU A 24 -2.69 29.45 -25.78
CA GLU A 24 -3.21 30.69 -26.38
C GLU A 24 -2.10 31.74 -26.56
N VAL A 25 -1.21 31.87 -25.58
CA VAL A 25 -0.07 32.81 -25.69
C VAL A 25 0.92 32.35 -26.75
N ALA A 26 1.22 31.05 -26.85
CA ALA A 26 2.06 30.53 -27.93
C ALA A 26 1.44 30.86 -29.31
N LYS A 27 0.14 30.63 -29.49
CA LYS A 27 -0.57 30.98 -30.71
C LYS A 27 -0.46 32.48 -31.03
N ALA A 28 -0.77 33.35 -30.06
CA ALA A 28 -0.69 34.80 -30.26
C ALA A 28 0.71 35.30 -30.61
N MET A 29 1.75 34.73 -30.00
CA MET A 29 3.14 35.07 -30.32
C MET A 29 3.53 34.62 -31.73
N ASN A 30 3.13 33.40 -32.12
CA ASN A 30 3.41 32.85 -33.44
C ASN A 30 2.69 33.64 -34.54
N ASP A 31 1.44 34.03 -34.30
CA ASP A 31 0.63 34.82 -35.23
C ASP A 31 1.20 36.25 -35.41
N GLN A 32 1.68 36.88 -34.33
CA GLN A 32 2.18 38.26 -34.37
C GLN A 32 3.60 38.39 -34.93
N PHE A 33 4.51 37.48 -34.58
CA PHE A 33 5.94 37.58 -34.89
C PHE A 33 6.46 36.50 -35.83
N GLY A 34 5.59 35.61 -36.33
CA GLY A 34 5.99 34.50 -37.21
C GLY A 34 6.91 33.47 -36.54
N VAL A 35 6.95 33.44 -35.19
CA VAL A 35 7.79 32.50 -34.43
C VAL A 35 7.13 31.12 -34.31
N CYS A 36 7.92 30.09 -33.97
CA CYS A 36 7.44 28.71 -33.79
C CYS A 36 7.48 28.29 -32.31
N LEU A 37 6.81 29.03 -31.44
CA LEU A 37 6.74 28.74 -30.01
C LEU A 37 5.69 27.68 -29.70
N ASN A 38 6.01 26.79 -28.76
CA ASN A 38 5.09 25.81 -28.19
C ASN A 38 4.71 26.14 -26.74
N ALA A 39 3.65 25.49 -26.24
CA ALA A 39 3.13 25.76 -24.90
C ALA A 39 4.16 25.49 -23.77
N ASN A 40 5.09 24.56 -23.95
CA ASN A 40 6.13 24.27 -22.96
C ASN A 40 7.21 25.35 -22.92
N GLN A 41 7.61 25.89 -24.08
CA GLN A 41 8.50 27.05 -24.17
C GLN A 41 7.90 28.26 -23.44
N ILE A 42 6.61 28.52 -23.63
CA ILE A 42 5.90 29.59 -22.90
C ILE A 42 5.87 29.34 -21.39
N LYS A 43 5.59 28.09 -20.94
CA LYS A 43 5.62 27.74 -19.51
C LYS A 43 7.00 27.95 -18.89
N ASN A 44 8.05 27.47 -19.57
CA ASN A 44 9.43 27.62 -19.12
C ASN A 44 9.85 29.09 -19.10
N TYR A 45 9.46 29.86 -20.12
CA TYR A 45 9.76 31.28 -20.20
C TYR A 45 9.12 32.05 -19.04
N ARG A 46 7.84 31.80 -18.75
CA ARG A 46 7.13 32.38 -17.59
C ARG A 46 7.86 32.07 -16.28
N ARG A 47 8.21 30.80 -16.05
CA ARG A 47 8.94 30.36 -14.86
C ARG A 47 10.27 31.09 -14.70
N ASN A 48 11.07 31.15 -15.78
CA ASN A 48 12.41 31.73 -15.75
C ASN A 48 12.40 33.27 -15.56
N HIS A 49 11.27 33.93 -15.87
CA HIS A 49 11.12 35.39 -15.76
C HIS A 49 10.15 35.81 -14.63
N GLY A 50 9.75 34.88 -13.75
CA GLY A 50 8.86 35.18 -12.62
C GLY A 50 7.43 35.60 -13.00
N LEU A 51 7.00 35.34 -14.24
CA LEU A 51 5.68 35.75 -14.75
C LEU A 51 4.63 34.70 -14.40
N LYS A 52 3.55 35.12 -13.73
CA LYS A 52 2.40 34.26 -13.40
C LYS A 52 1.24 34.54 -14.35
N SER A 53 0.64 33.49 -14.91
CA SER A 53 -0.53 33.62 -15.79
C SER A 53 -1.80 34.03 -15.06
N GLY A 54 -1.88 33.80 -13.74
CA GLY A 54 -3.08 34.08 -12.94
C GLY A 54 -4.20 33.03 -13.09
N LEU A 55 -3.98 31.98 -13.88
CA LEU A 55 -4.90 30.84 -13.99
C LEU A 55 -4.60 29.85 -12.86
N THR A 56 -5.60 29.50 -12.07
CA THR A 56 -5.48 28.60 -10.90
C THR A 56 -5.73 27.14 -11.25
N GLY A 57 -6.42 26.86 -12.37
CA GLY A 57 -6.71 25.51 -12.86
C GLY A 57 -7.62 24.67 -11.96
N HIS A 58 -8.13 25.25 -10.86
CA HIS A 58 -9.05 24.58 -9.95
C HIS A 58 -10.49 24.66 -10.46
N PHE A 59 -11.30 23.68 -10.09
CA PHE A 59 -12.74 23.78 -10.24
C PHE A 59 -13.29 24.73 -9.17
N GLU A 60 -14.18 25.64 -9.55
CA GLU A 60 -14.85 26.53 -8.60
C GLU A 60 -15.60 25.73 -7.53
N LYS A 61 -15.55 26.22 -6.28
CA LYS A 61 -16.25 25.57 -5.16
C LYS A 61 -17.74 25.49 -5.47
N GLY A 62 -18.32 24.29 -5.38
CA GLY A 62 -19.72 24.03 -5.70
C GLY A 62 -19.99 23.61 -7.14
N ARG A 63 -18.98 23.57 -8.01
CA ARG A 63 -19.14 23.06 -9.39
C ARG A 63 -19.52 21.58 -9.36
N LEU A 64 -20.71 21.26 -9.84
CA LEU A 64 -21.17 19.88 -10.00
C LEU A 64 -20.47 19.22 -11.20
N PRO A 65 -19.83 18.07 -11.02
CA PRO A 65 -19.29 17.28 -12.14
C PRO A 65 -20.38 16.92 -13.14
N HIS A 66 -20.07 16.95 -14.44
CA HIS A 66 -21.05 16.65 -15.50
C HIS A 66 -21.66 15.24 -15.39
N ASN A 67 -20.97 14.32 -14.74
CA ASN A 67 -21.37 12.93 -14.50
C ASN A 67 -22.17 12.72 -13.21
N LYS A 68 -22.32 13.74 -12.33
CA LYS A 68 -23.01 13.56 -11.05
C LYS A 68 -24.47 13.17 -11.29
N GLY A 69 -24.87 12.00 -10.76
CA GLY A 69 -26.23 11.47 -10.89
C GLY A 69 -26.57 10.84 -12.25
N LYS A 70 -25.64 10.82 -13.22
CA LYS A 70 -25.88 10.19 -14.53
C LYS A 70 -25.34 8.76 -14.55
N LYS A 71 -26.16 7.83 -15.03
CA LYS A 71 -25.71 6.47 -15.40
C LYS A 71 -25.25 6.50 -16.86
N TYR A 72 -23.97 6.23 -17.11
CA TYR A 72 -23.46 6.11 -18.48
C TYR A 72 -23.73 4.70 -19.03
N PRO A 73 -24.14 4.58 -20.31
CA PRO A 73 -24.21 3.28 -20.96
C PRO A 73 -22.82 2.63 -20.97
N GLY A 74 -22.73 1.37 -20.52
CA GLY A 74 -21.47 0.61 -20.43
C GLY A 74 -20.69 0.74 -19.13
N MET A 75 -21.09 1.60 -18.18
CA MET A 75 -20.46 1.61 -16.85
C MET A 75 -21.01 0.49 -15.97
N ARG A 76 -20.11 -0.37 -15.46
CA ARG A 76 -20.43 -1.33 -14.40
C ARG A 76 -20.77 -0.55 -13.13
N ASN A 77 -22.02 -0.62 -12.70
CA ASN A 77 -22.50 -0.08 -11.43
C ASN A 77 -22.86 -1.21 -10.46
N SER A 78 -23.04 -0.86 -9.18
CA SER A 78 -23.56 -1.79 -8.18
C SER A 78 -24.90 -2.40 -8.65
N GLY A 79 -25.01 -3.73 -8.62
CA GLY A 79 -26.24 -4.44 -8.98
C GLY A 79 -26.30 -5.05 -10.39
N GLN A 80 -25.24 -4.95 -11.21
CA GLN A 80 -25.22 -5.64 -12.52
C GLN A 80 -24.97 -7.15 -12.44
N PHE A 81 -24.35 -7.62 -11.37
CA PHE A 81 -24.20 -9.06 -11.17
C PHE A 81 -25.56 -9.65 -10.79
N LYS A 82 -25.98 -10.70 -11.50
CA LYS A 82 -27.17 -11.47 -11.13
C LYS A 82 -27.02 -11.94 -9.68
N LYS A 83 -28.12 -11.93 -8.91
CA LYS A 83 -28.12 -12.46 -7.53
C LYS A 83 -27.61 -13.90 -7.56
N GLY A 84 -26.64 -14.22 -6.68
CA GLY A 84 -25.98 -15.52 -6.65
C GLY A 84 -24.77 -15.66 -7.57
N ASN A 85 -24.44 -14.65 -8.37
CA ASN A 85 -23.23 -14.67 -9.19
C ASN A 85 -21.98 -14.66 -8.30
N ARG A 86 -21.19 -15.74 -8.38
CA ARG A 86 -19.91 -15.88 -7.70
C ARG A 86 -18.78 -15.48 -8.65
N PRO A 87 -17.73 -14.78 -8.19
CA PRO A 87 -16.56 -14.49 -9.02
C PRO A 87 -15.85 -15.80 -9.38
N ALA A 88 -15.11 -15.81 -10.49
CA ALA A 88 -14.33 -16.98 -10.91
C ALA A 88 -13.27 -17.41 -9.88
N SER A 89 -12.81 -16.48 -9.02
CA SER A 89 -11.88 -16.73 -7.93
C SER A 89 -12.53 -17.29 -6.66
N TYR A 90 -13.84 -17.59 -6.69
CA TYR A 90 -14.54 -18.13 -5.54
C TYR A 90 -14.02 -19.52 -5.17
N LEU A 91 -13.70 -19.69 -3.89
CA LEU A 91 -13.40 -20.99 -3.28
C LEU A 91 -14.50 -21.35 -2.27
N PRO A 92 -14.94 -22.62 -2.18
CA PRO A 92 -15.94 -23.03 -1.20
C PRO A 92 -15.38 -22.98 0.23
N VAL A 93 -16.27 -22.80 1.21
CA VAL A 93 -15.94 -22.94 2.64
C VAL A 93 -15.36 -24.34 2.90
N GLY A 94 -14.30 -24.42 3.71
CA GLY A 94 -13.52 -25.64 3.94
C GLY A 94 -12.29 -25.79 3.03
N THR A 95 -12.18 -24.99 1.97
CA THR A 95 -10.98 -25.03 1.10
C THR A 95 -9.75 -24.57 1.89
N VAL A 96 -8.67 -25.36 1.84
CA VAL A 96 -7.36 -24.96 2.30
C VAL A 96 -6.62 -24.26 1.17
N ASN A 97 -6.04 -23.11 1.48
CA ASN A 97 -5.22 -22.32 0.55
C ASN A 97 -3.98 -21.81 1.30
N TYR A 98 -2.99 -21.31 0.58
CA TYR A 98 -1.72 -20.83 1.14
C TYR A 98 -1.61 -19.32 0.94
N THR A 99 -0.97 -18.63 1.90
CA THR A 99 -0.57 -17.23 1.71
C THR A 99 0.66 -17.14 0.83
N THR A 100 0.98 -15.93 0.35
CA THR A 100 2.24 -15.64 -0.36
C THR A 100 3.47 -16.06 0.44
N ASP A 101 3.39 -15.96 1.78
CA ASP A 101 4.46 -16.35 2.70
C ASP A 101 4.47 -17.84 3.03
N GLY A 102 3.57 -18.64 2.44
CA GLY A 102 3.51 -20.10 2.61
C GLY A 102 2.71 -20.60 3.81
N TYR A 103 1.94 -19.75 4.50
CA TYR A 103 1.12 -20.22 5.63
C TYR A 103 -0.21 -20.80 5.14
N PRO A 104 -0.60 -22.00 5.61
CA PRO A 104 -1.88 -22.58 5.27
C PRO A 104 -3.03 -21.90 6.03
N LYS A 105 -4.11 -21.63 5.30
CA LYS A 105 -5.35 -21.01 5.78
C LYS A 105 -6.56 -21.78 5.25
N ILE A 106 -7.61 -21.87 6.07
CA ILE A 106 -8.88 -22.49 5.71
C ILE A 106 -9.97 -21.44 5.57
N LYS A 107 -10.80 -21.56 4.54
CA LYS A 107 -11.96 -20.69 4.39
C LYS A 107 -13.04 -21.12 5.37
N VAL A 108 -13.38 -20.27 6.33
CA VAL A 108 -14.37 -20.58 7.39
C VAL A 108 -15.77 -20.07 7.08
N ALA A 109 -15.88 -19.02 6.26
CA ALA A 109 -17.19 -18.47 5.87
C ALA A 109 -17.11 -17.59 4.61
N ASP A 110 -18.25 -17.40 3.96
CA ASP A 110 -18.41 -16.51 2.82
C ASP A 110 -18.57 -15.04 3.25
N PRO A 111 -18.22 -14.06 2.39
CA PRO A 111 -17.59 -14.25 1.07
C PRO A 111 -16.10 -14.57 1.11
N ASP A 112 -15.35 -14.09 2.12
CA ASP A 112 -13.89 -14.21 2.19
C ASP A 112 -13.35 -14.20 3.63
N LYS A 113 -13.94 -15.02 4.52
CA LYS A 113 -13.41 -15.20 5.88
C LYS A 113 -12.46 -16.39 5.91
N TRP A 114 -11.19 -16.13 6.20
CA TRP A 114 -10.12 -17.13 6.28
C TRP A 114 -9.47 -17.12 7.66
N GLU A 115 -9.11 -18.31 8.14
CA GLU A 115 -8.37 -18.50 9.38
C GLU A 115 -7.10 -19.30 9.11
N TYR A 116 -6.02 -18.96 9.81
CA TYR A 116 -4.77 -19.71 9.73
C TYR A 116 -4.88 -21.05 10.45
N LEU A 117 -4.44 -22.14 9.81
CA LEU A 117 -4.56 -23.48 10.38
C LEU A 117 -3.78 -23.63 11.69
N HIS A 118 -2.52 -23.18 11.74
CA HIS A 118 -1.71 -23.25 12.96
C HIS A 118 -2.34 -22.52 14.15
N ARG A 119 -2.93 -21.34 13.91
CA ARG A 119 -3.64 -20.59 14.94
C ARG A 119 -4.91 -21.31 15.38
N GLN A 120 -5.70 -21.81 14.43
CA GLN A 120 -6.92 -22.55 14.75
C GLN A 120 -6.62 -23.83 15.54
N THR A 121 -5.57 -24.58 15.17
CA THR A 121 -5.13 -25.77 15.90
C THR A 121 -4.69 -25.40 17.30
N TRP A 122 -3.89 -24.34 17.47
CA TRP A 122 -3.50 -23.87 18.80
C TRP A 122 -4.71 -23.52 19.66
N GLU A 123 -5.65 -22.73 19.11
CA GLU A 123 -6.83 -22.25 19.84
C GLU A 123 -7.77 -23.38 20.26
N LYS A 124 -7.88 -24.45 19.47
CA LYS A 124 -8.65 -25.65 19.83
C LYS A 124 -8.09 -26.39 21.05
N HIS A 125 -6.76 -26.38 21.25
CA HIS A 125 -6.10 -27.13 22.31
C HIS A 125 -5.81 -26.30 23.56
N HIS A 126 -5.39 -25.04 23.41
CA HIS A 126 -4.92 -24.18 24.50
C HIS A 126 -5.79 -22.94 24.75
N GLY A 127 -6.81 -22.71 23.91
CA GLY A 127 -7.62 -21.49 23.95
C GLY A 127 -6.99 -20.31 23.21
N LEU A 128 -7.61 -19.14 23.36
CA LEU A 128 -7.25 -17.94 22.59
C LEU A 128 -5.77 -17.56 22.76
N VAL A 129 -5.12 -17.21 21.64
CA VAL A 129 -3.77 -16.66 21.67
C VAL A 129 -3.81 -15.32 22.44
N PRO A 130 -3.06 -15.18 23.55
CA PRO A 130 -3.07 -13.94 24.33
C PRO A 130 -2.58 -12.75 23.52
N ASP A 131 -3.00 -11.53 23.91
CA ASP A 131 -2.49 -10.33 23.25
C ASP A 131 -0.96 -10.22 23.39
N GLY A 132 -0.33 -9.70 22.34
CA GLY A 132 1.13 -9.64 22.27
C GLY A 132 1.84 -10.98 22.07
N HIS A 133 1.11 -12.09 21.88
CA HIS A 133 1.68 -13.41 21.58
C HIS A 133 1.44 -13.83 20.14
N SER A 134 2.20 -14.83 19.67
CA SER A 134 2.06 -15.42 18.36
C SER A 134 2.43 -16.90 18.40
N VAL A 135 1.75 -17.68 17.56
CA VAL A 135 2.02 -19.11 17.40
C VAL A 135 3.15 -19.27 16.39
N VAL A 136 4.18 -20.05 16.77
CA VAL A 136 5.36 -20.34 15.96
C VAL A 136 5.47 -21.83 15.69
N PHE A 137 6.12 -22.17 14.58
CA PHE A 137 6.45 -23.55 14.18
C PHE A 137 7.83 -23.88 14.73
N LEU A 138 7.95 -24.99 15.46
CA LEU A 138 9.18 -25.37 16.15
C LEU A 138 10.25 -25.89 15.16
N ASP A 139 9.83 -26.60 14.12
CA ASP A 139 10.69 -27.10 13.03
C ASP A 139 10.87 -26.10 11.87
N GLY A 140 10.18 -24.96 11.90
CA GLY A 140 10.17 -23.97 10.81
C GLY A 140 9.36 -24.37 9.57
N ASP A 141 8.76 -25.57 9.53
CA ASP A 141 7.86 -26.00 8.47
C ASP A 141 6.44 -25.48 8.71
N LYS A 142 6.05 -24.48 7.92
CA LYS A 142 4.72 -23.84 7.98
C LYS A 142 3.57 -24.79 7.63
N THR A 143 3.87 -25.92 7.00
CA THR A 143 2.89 -26.94 6.62
C THR A 143 2.71 -28.01 7.71
N ASN A 144 3.58 -28.04 8.73
CA ASN A 144 3.43 -28.91 9.88
C ASN A 144 2.73 -28.17 11.04
N TRP A 145 1.40 -28.06 10.97
CA TRP A 145 0.59 -27.43 12.03
C TRP A 145 0.13 -28.41 13.12
N ASP A 146 0.81 -29.54 13.31
CA ASP A 146 0.53 -30.44 14.42
C ASP A 146 0.76 -29.72 15.76
N ILE A 147 -0.11 -29.96 16.74
CA ILE A 147 -0.03 -29.27 18.03
C ILE A 147 1.32 -29.45 18.74
N SER A 148 1.99 -30.60 18.54
CA SER A 148 3.32 -30.87 19.10
C SER A 148 4.44 -30.05 18.46
N ASN A 149 4.23 -29.54 17.25
CA ASN A 149 5.15 -28.67 16.52
C ASN A 149 4.84 -27.17 16.69
N LEU A 150 3.82 -26.82 17.47
CA LEU A 150 3.43 -25.44 17.70
C LEU A 150 3.81 -24.97 19.10
N ALA A 151 4.26 -23.72 19.20
CA ALA A 151 4.46 -23.04 20.48
C ALA A 151 3.88 -21.63 20.43
N CYS A 152 3.38 -21.14 21.56
CA CYS A 152 2.92 -19.75 21.69
C CYS A 152 3.95 -18.95 22.48
N LEU A 153 4.48 -17.91 21.86
CA LEU A 153 5.53 -17.06 22.41
C LEU A 153 5.10 -15.60 22.36
N SER A 154 5.60 -14.81 23.30
CA SER A 154 5.46 -13.36 23.25
C SER A 154 6.27 -12.78 22.08
N LYS A 155 5.82 -11.65 21.53
CA LYS A 155 6.54 -10.94 20.45
C LYS A 155 7.99 -10.60 20.84
N ASN A 156 8.26 -10.32 22.12
CA ASN A 156 9.61 -10.04 22.62
C ASN A 156 10.51 -11.27 22.57
N GLU A 157 10.00 -12.45 22.96
CA GLU A 157 10.75 -13.71 22.83
C GLU A 157 11.06 -14.02 21.38
N ILE A 158 10.08 -13.89 20.48
CA ILE A 158 10.27 -14.15 19.04
C ILE A 158 11.34 -13.22 18.45
N VAL A 159 11.32 -11.93 18.79
CA VAL A 159 12.33 -10.97 18.31
C VAL A 159 13.72 -11.36 18.78
N ARG A 160 13.89 -11.72 20.05
CA ARG A 160 15.19 -12.13 20.61
C ARG A 160 15.69 -13.43 19.99
N MET A 161 14.80 -14.40 19.80
CA MET A 161 15.14 -15.66 19.13
C MET A 161 15.60 -15.43 17.69
N ASN A 162 14.95 -14.54 16.94
CA ASN A 162 15.37 -14.19 15.58
C ASN A 162 16.73 -13.47 15.58
N GLN A 163 16.97 -12.57 16.53
CA GLN A 163 18.25 -11.85 16.65
C GLN A 163 19.42 -12.78 17.01
N ASP A 164 19.17 -13.73 17.91
CA ASP A 164 20.17 -14.68 18.39
C ASP A 164 20.29 -15.93 17.48
N GLY A 165 19.48 -16.04 16.43
CA GLY A 165 19.52 -17.18 15.49
C GLY A 165 19.07 -18.52 16.10
N LEU A 166 18.09 -18.48 17.02
CA LEU A 166 17.66 -19.64 17.82
C LEU A 166 16.50 -20.45 17.23
N PHE A 167 16.07 -20.13 16.01
CA PHE A 167 15.15 -20.98 15.24
C PHE A 167 15.95 -21.96 14.40
N ALA A 168 15.70 -23.24 14.60
CA ALA A 168 16.32 -24.34 13.86
C ALA A 168 15.27 -25.16 13.12
N SER A 169 15.72 -25.99 12.18
CA SER A 169 14.85 -26.99 11.53
C SER A 169 14.46 -28.14 12.45
N ASP A 170 15.22 -28.36 13.53
CA ASP A 170 14.91 -29.34 14.56
C ASP A 170 14.06 -28.69 15.65
N ALA A 171 12.87 -29.24 15.87
CA ALA A 171 11.92 -28.76 16.87
C ALA A 171 12.51 -28.75 18.29
N ASP A 172 13.36 -29.73 18.65
CA ASP A 172 13.94 -29.82 19.98
C ASP A 172 15.01 -28.75 20.22
N LEU A 173 15.80 -28.41 19.20
CA LEU A 173 16.73 -27.29 19.25
C LEU A 173 16.00 -25.95 19.44
N THR A 174 14.90 -25.74 18.70
CA THR A 174 14.07 -24.54 18.87
C THR A 174 13.46 -24.47 20.27
N LYS A 175 13.01 -25.59 20.85
CA LYS A 175 12.54 -25.64 22.26
C LYS A 175 13.63 -25.23 23.25
N VAL A 176 14.87 -25.70 23.05
CA VAL A 176 16.02 -25.27 23.88
C VAL A 176 16.28 -23.77 23.72
N GLY A 177 16.21 -23.25 22.48
CA GLY A 177 16.32 -21.82 22.18
C GLY A 177 15.27 -20.95 22.86
N ILE A 178 14.02 -21.42 22.92
CA ILE A 178 12.93 -20.80 23.68
C ILE A 178 13.29 -20.74 25.17
N GLY A 179 13.73 -21.86 25.76
CA GLY A 179 14.14 -21.94 27.16
C GLY A 179 15.27 -20.97 27.50
N TYR A 180 16.32 -20.95 26.67
CA TYR A 180 17.43 -20.01 26.80
C TYR A 180 16.98 -18.55 26.73
N THR A 181 16.10 -18.22 25.78
CA THR A 181 15.56 -16.86 25.62
C THR A 181 14.76 -16.43 26.85
N LYS A 182 13.92 -17.31 27.40
CA LYS A 182 13.17 -17.05 28.64
C LYS A 182 14.10 -16.77 29.82
N LEU A 183 15.17 -17.56 29.97
CA LEU A 183 16.17 -17.37 31.01
C LEU A 183 16.90 -16.03 30.84
N LYS A 184 17.38 -15.73 29.62
CA LYS A 184 18.03 -14.46 29.27
C LYS A 184 17.12 -13.26 29.54
N ASN A 185 15.83 -13.36 29.22
CA ASN A 185 14.84 -12.33 29.51
C ASN A 185 14.71 -12.07 31.02
N LYS A 186 14.62 -13.14 31.81
CA LYS A 186 14.47 -13.04 33.26
C LYS A 186 15.72 -12.45 33.93
N ILE A 187 16.92 -12.83 33.48
CA ILE A 187 18.17 -12.25 33.96
C ILE A 187 18.17 -10.73 33.76
N ILE A 188 17.85 -10.26 32.54
CA ILE A 188 17.82 -8.83 32.22
C ILE A 188 16.77 -8.07 33.05
N GLU A 189 15.60 -8.68 33.27
CA GLU A 189 14.55 -8.10 34.11
C GLU A 189 15.04 -7.89 35.55
N VAL A 190 15.68 -8.91 36.15
CA VAL A 190 16.22 -8.83 37.52
C VAL A 190 17.33 -7.79 37.62
N THR A 191 18.28 -7.76 36.67
CA THR A 191 19.38 -6.78 36.67
C THR A 191 18.92 -5.34 36.48
N ARG A 192 17.75 -5.10 35.87
CA ARG A 192 17.20 -3.75 35.69
C ARG A 192 16.38 -3.27 36.88
N ASN A 193 15.84 -4.20 37.66
CA ASN A 193 14.96 -3.90 38.80
C ASN A 193 15.68 -3.92 40.16
N GLY A 194 16.91 -4.45 40.21
CA GLY A 194 17.81 -4.37 41.35
C GLY A 194 18.82 -3.24 41.19
#